data_AF-A0A5S4HBU6-F1
#
_entry.id   AF-A0A5S4HBU6-F1
#
_cell.length_a   1.000
_cell.length_b   1.000
_cell.length_c   1.000
_cell.angle_alpha   90.00
_cell.angle_beta   90.00
_cell.angle_gamma   90.00
#
_symmetry.space_group_name_H-M   'P 1'
#
loop_
_entity.id
_entity.type
_entity.pdbx_description
1 polymer ?
#
loop_
_entity_poly.entity_id
_entity_poly.type
_entity_poly.pdbx_seq_one_letter_code
_entity_poly.pdbx_strand_id
1 'polypeptide(L)'
;MTDQMLRLLGLSGPSRPIVLSGPPPTTAQNRELADTMRRLPGRFQDRLPAAVLQRITGSAASGRWEKAAGQLVMALYMRGAPVSAAERDELRGALQALGVPAHRVDGLRSR
;
A
#
# COMPACT_ATOMS: atom_id res chain seq x y z
N MET A 1 10.99 -47.05 -27.74
CA MET A 1 10.19 -47.51 -26.58
C MET A 1 10.86 -46.87 -25.36
N THR A 2 10.34 -45.88 -24.65
CA THR A 2 8.98 -45.47 -24.27
C THR A 2 9.10 -44.05 -23.67
N ASP A 3 8.58 -43.00 -24.31
CA ASP A 3 8.35 -41.72 -23.61
C ASP A 3 7.24 -40.86 -24.27
N GLN A 4 6.55 -41.41 -25.27
CA GLN A 4 5.58 -40.68 -26.08
C GLN A 4 4.12 -40.90 -25.63
N MET A 5 3.89 -41.12 -24.33
CA MET A 5 2.55 -41.40 -23.78
C MET A 5 2.13 -40.52 -22.59
N LEU A 6 2.80 -39.39 -22.36
CA LEU A 6 2.38 -38.39 -21.36
C LEU A 6 2.02 -37.02 -21.98
N ARG A 7 1.58 -36.99 -23.25
CA ARG A 7 1.13 -35.78 -23.98
C ARG A 7 -0.40 -35.63 -24.10
N LEU A 8 -1.18 -36.36 -23.31
CA LEU A 8 -2.65 -36.42 -23.42
C LEU A 8 -3.32 -35.98 -22.12
N LEU A 9 -3.56 -34.66 -21.97
CA LEU A 9 -4.53 -33.97 -21.09
C LEU A 9 -4.07 -32.49 -21.04
N GLY A 10 -4.40 -31.64 -22.01
CA GLY A 10 -5.70 -30.99 -22.07
C GLY A 10 -5.69 -29.66 -21.31
N LEU A 11 -5.53 -28.54 -22.04
CA LEU A 11 -6.02 -27.19 -21.70
C LEU A 11 -5.48 -26.48 -20.44
N SER A 12 -4.51 -25.57 -20.65
CA SER A 12 -4.54 -24.19 -20.11
C SER A 12 -3.16 -23.57 -20.30
N GLY A 13 -3.05 -22.58 -21.20
CA GLY A 13 -2.18 -21.46 -20.84
C GLY A 13 -2.76 -20.86 -19.56
N PRO A 14 -1.95 -20.32 -18.63
CA PRO A 14 -1.53 -18.96 -18.86
C PRO A 14 -0.24 -18.55 -18.12
N SER A 15 0.04 -17.26 -18.25
CA SER A 15 0.78 -16.45 -17.28
C SER A 15 2.29 -16.49 -17.43
N ARG A 16 2.76 -15.63 -18.33
CA ARG A 16 4.06 -14.97 -18.16
C ARG A 16 4.18 -14.53 -16.70
N PRO A 17 5.21 -14.97 -15.95
CA PRO A 17 5.50 -14.34 -14.67
C PRO A 17 5.88 -12.89 -14.98
N ILE A 18 5.12 -11.94 -14.45
CA ILE A 18 5.56 -10.55 -14.40
C ILE A 18 6.78 -10.57 -13.49
N VAL A 19 7.95 -10.47 -14.10
CA VAL A 19 9.23 -10.28 -13.42
C VAL A 19 9.19 -8.88 -12.79
N LEU A 20 8.89 -8.80 -11.51
CA LEU A 20 9.24 -7.64 -10.68
C LEU A 20 10.73 -7.76 -10.34
N SER A 21 11.58 -7.39 -11.29
CA SER A 21 13.01 -7.18 -11.06
C SER A 21 13.21 -5.93 -10.20
N GLY A 22 13.28 -6.13 -8.89
CA GLY A 22 13.89 -5.20 -7.95
C GLY A 22 14.57 -6.01 -6.84
N PRO A 23 15.72 -5.59 -6.31
CA PRO A 23 16.27 -6.23 -5.12
C PRO A 23 15.21 -6.20 -4.01
N PRO A 24 15.12 -7.25 -3.16
CA PRO A 24 14.23 -7.20 -2.01
C PRO A 24 14.54 -5.91 -1.22
N PRO A 25 13.52 -5.17 -0.78
CA PRO A 25 13.74 -3.90 -0.09
C PRO A 25 14.70 -4.14 1.07
N THR A 26 15.78 -3.37 1.10
CA THR A 26 16.82 -3.53 2.10
C THR A 26 16.24 -3.28 3.49
N THR A 27 16.82 -3.86 4.54
CA THR A 27 16.41 -3.61 5.93
C THR A 27 16.35 -2.10 6.25
N ALA A 28 17.19 -1.29 5.59
CA ALA A 28 17.17 0.17 5.67
C ALA A 28 15.94 0.80 4.99
N GLN A 29 15.60 0.41 3.76
CA GLN A 29 14.38 0.88 3.07
C GLN A 29 13.11 0.49 3.83
N ASN A 30 13.06 -0.72 4.38
CA ASN A 30 11.93 -1.16 5.21
C ASN A 30 11.81 -0.33 6.50
N ARG A 31 12.94 0.10 7.07
CA ARG A 31 12.97 0.94 8.27
C ARG A 31 12.53 2.36 8.00
N GLU A 32 13.00 2.96 6.90
CA GLU A 32 12.59 4.30 6.48
C GLU A 32 11.10 4.36 6.12
N LEU A 33 10.59 3.32 5.46
CA LEU A 33 9.16 3.16 5.18
C LEU A 33 8.35 2.99 6.46
N ALA A 34 8.84 2.19 7.41
CA ALA A 34 8.21 2.02 8.72
C ALA A 34 8.15 3.34 9.51
N ASP A 35 9.23 4.12 9.51
CA ASP A 35 9.27 5.40 10.22
C ASP A 35 8.41 6.48 9.53
N THR A 36 8.29 6.42 8.20
CA THR A 36 7.36 7.25 7.44
C THR A 36 5.91 6.89 7.78
N MET A 37 5.57 5.60 7.76
CA MET A 37 4.22 5.11 8.08
C MET A 37 3.82 5.33 9.55
N ARG A 38 4.77 5.37 10.49
CA ARG A 38 4.51 5.73 11.89
C ARG A 38 4.21 7.22 12.06
N ARG A 39 4.84 8.08 11.25
CA ARG A 39 4.68 9.54 11.34
C ARG A 39 3.46 10.05 10.56
N LEU A 40 3.10 9.38 9.46
CA LEU A 40 2.02 9.79 8.57
C LEU A 40 0.68 10.06 9.27
N PRO A 41 0.18 9.17 10.17
CA PRO A 41 -1.11 9.37 10.83
C PRO A 41 -1.15 10.65 11.67
N GLY A 42 -0.03 11.04 12.28
CA GLY A 42 0.07 12.27 13.08
C GLY A 42 -0.23 13.54 12.28
N ARG A 43 0.10 13.58 10.98
CA ARG A 43 -0.21 14.72 10.10
C ARG A 43 -1.71 14.94 9.91
N PHE A 44 -2.51 13.91 10.14
CA PHE A 44 -3.96 13.94 9.99
C PHE A 44 -4.68 13.92 11.34
N GLN A 45 -3.98 14.16 12.46
CA GLN A 45 -4.56 14.07 13.80
C GLN A 45 -5.74 15.01 14.03
N ASP A 46 -5.67 16.22 13.46
CA ASP A 46 -6.74 17.22 13.56
C ASP A 46 -7.90 16.91 12.60
N ARG A 47 -7.65 16.06 11.61
CA ARG A 47 -8.55 15.72 10.50
C ARG A 47 -9.14 14.33 10.59
N LEU A 48 -8.73 13.48 11.54
CA LEU A 48 -9.25 12.13 11.74
C LEU A 48 -9.58 11.88 13.22
N PRO A 49 -10.64 11.12 13.54
CA PRO A 49 -10.93 10.77 14.93
C PRO A 49 -9.79 9.95 15.56
N ALA A 50 -9.52 10.18 16.85
CA ALA A 50 -8.46 9.47 17.58
C ALA A 50 -8.58 7.94 17.50
N ALA A 51 -9.79 7.39 17.56
CA ALA A 51 -10.02 5.94 17.42
C ALA A 51 -9.58 5.38 16.05
N VAL A 52 -9.76 6.17 14.98
CA VAL A 52 -9.31 5.79 13.62
C VAL A 52 -7.79 5.81 13.54
N LEU A 53 -7.17 6.84 14.09
CA LEU A 53 -5.72 6.97 14.15
C LEU A 53 -5.09 5.84 14.96
N GLN A 54 -5.66 5.48 16.12
CA GLN A 54 -5.19 4.35 16.92
C GLN A 54 -5.24 3.04 16.14
N ARG A 55 -6.29 2.80 15.35
CA ARG A 55 -6.41 1.59 14.51
C ARG A 55 -5.35 1.54 13.40
N ILE A 56 -5.08 2.69 12.77
CA ILE A 56 -4.05 2.83 11.73
C ILE A 56 -2.67 2.60 12.35
N THR A 57 -2.37 3.28 13.46
CA THR A 57 -1.10 3.15 14.20
C THR A 57 -0.91 1.72 14.72
N GLY A 58 -1.96 1.05 15.20
CA GLY A 58 -1.88 -0.35 15.62
C GLY A 58 -1.58 -1.30 14.45
N SER A 59 -2.13 -1.05 13.27
CA SER A 59 -1.80 -1.82 12.06
C SER A 59 -0.34 -1.61 11.64
N ALA A 60 0.13 -0.36 11.67
CA ALA A 60 1.52 0.01 11.38
C ALA A 60 2.49 -0.65 12.40
N ALA A 61 2.21 -0.54 13.70
CA ALA A 61 3.03 -1.16 14.75
C ALA A 61 3.12 -2.69 14.63
N SER A 62 2.10 -3.34 14.06
CA SER A 62 2.08 -4.79 13.81
C SER A 62 2.81 -5.19 12.52
N GLY A 63 3.48 -4.27 11.83
CA GLY A 63 4.13 -4.52 10.54
C GLY A 63 3.16 -4.65 9.35
N ARG A 64 1.87 -4.36 9.53
CA ARG A 64 0.85 -4.43 8.47
C ARG A 64 0.72 -3.07 7.77
N TRP A 65 1.78 -2.68 7.08
CA TRP A 65 1.93 -1.34 6.53
C TRP A 65 0.95 -1.06 5.38
N GLU A 66 0.70 -2.01 4.49
CA GLU A 66 -0.28 -1.83 3.39
C GLU A 66 -1.68 -1.59 3.95
N LYS A 67 -2.03 -2.31 5.02
CA LYS A 67 -3.31 -2.15 5.71
C LYS A 67 -3.42 -0.78 6.37
N ALA A 68 -2.37 -0.33 7.05
CA ALA A 68 -2.34 0.99 7.67
C ALA A 68 -2.51 2.11 6.63
N ALA A 69 -1.78 2.04 5.51
CA ALA A 69 -1.88 3.00 4.42
C ALA A 69 -3.27 3.01 3.78
N GLY A 70 -3.83 1.83 3.50
CA GLY A 70 -5.18 1.70 2.96
C GLY A 70 -6.26 2.24 3.90
N GLN A 71 -6.14 1.98 5.21
CA GLN A 71 -7.06 2.51 6.22
C GLN A 71 -6.99 4.04 6.31
N LEU A 72 -5.79 4.61 6.21
CA LEU A 72 -5.61 6.06 6.24
C LEU A 72 -6.27 6.74 5.03
N VAL A 73 -5.98 6.26 3.81
CA VAL A 73 -6.59 6.80 2.58
C VAL A 73 -8.11 6.66 2.61
N MET A 74 -8.62 5.50 3.05
CA MET A 74 -10.06 5.27 3.20
C MET A 74 -10.69 6.24 4.21
N ALA A 75 -10.03 6.47 5.34
CA ALA A 75 -10.53 7.39 6.36
C ALA A 75 -10.59 8.84 5.86
N LEU A 76 -9.56 9.27 5.11
CA LEU A 76 -9.54 10.61 4.48
C LEU A 76 -10.65 10.74 3.43
N TYR A 77 -10.86 9.72 2.61
CA TYR A 77 -11.92 9.68 1.61
C TYR A 77 -13.31 9.74 2.25
N MET A 78 -13.61 8.86 3.19
CA MET A 78 -14.92 8.77 3.86
C MET A 78 -15.28 10.05 4.61
N ARG A 79 -14.29 10.76 5.16
CA ARG A 79 -14.53 12.01 5.89
C ARG A 79 -14.54 13.25 5.00
N GLY A 80 -14.18 13.11 3.72
CA GLY A 80 -13.98 14.26 2.83
C GLY A 80 -12.95 15.24 3.39
N ALA A 81 -11.94 14.72 4.10
CA ALA A 81 -10.91 15.54 4.71
C ALA A 81 -10.06 16.17 3.60
N PRO A 82 -9.90 17.51 3.56
CA PRO A 82 -9.14 18.15 2.51
C PRO A 82 -7.65 17.80 2.65
N VAL A 83 -7.04 17.42 1.52
CA VAL A 83 -5.63 17.03 1.41
C VAL A 83 -4.93 17.94 0.41
N SER A 84 -3.82 18.54 0.84
CA SER A 84 -2.97 19.38 -0.02
C SER A 84 -2.28 18.55 -1.12
N ALA A 85 -1.70 19.21 -2.12
CA ALA A 85 -0.93 18.54 -3.17
C ALA A 85 0.27 17.78 -2.58
N ALA A 86 1.04 18.42 -1.69
CA ALA A 86 2.20 17.82 -1.03
C ALA A 86 1.83 16.58 -0.19
N GLU A 87 0.72 16.64 0.56
CA GLU A 87 0.23 15.47 1.33
C GLU A 87 -0.24 14.34 0.41
N ARG A 88 -0.85 14.66 -0.74
CA ARG A 88 -1.21 13.66 -1.76
C ARG A 88 0.01 13.01 -2.39
N ASP A 89 1.05 13.78 -2.68
CA ASP A 89 2.29 13.26 -3.26
C ASP A 89 3.03 12.35 -2.27
N GLU A 90 3.06 12.73 -0.99
CA GLU A 90 3.60 11.88 0.08
C GLU A 90 2.81 10.58 0.25
N LEU A 91 1.47 10.65 0.28
CA LEU A 91 0.62 9.46 0.31
C LEU A 91 0.83 8.58 -0.92
N ARG A 92 0.97 9.19 -2.11
CA ARG A 92 1.23 8.47 -3.36
C ARG A 92 2.55 7.73 -3.29
N GLY A 93 3.62 8.39 -2.83
CA GLY A 93 4.93 7.77 -2.64
C GLY A 93 4.91 6.62 -1.64
N ALA A 94 4.23 6.81 -0.50
CA ALA A 94 4.08 5.76 0.52
C ALA A 94 3.32 4.54 -0.01
N LEU A 95 2.24 4.73 -0.78
CA LEU A 95 1.49 3.63 -1.40
C LEU A 95 2.33 2.90 -2.45
N GLN A 96 3.07 3.62 -3.29
CA GLN A 96 3.96 3.03 -4.30
C GLN A 96 5.05 2.17 -3.65
N ALA A 97 5.68 2.68 -2.59
CA ALA A 97 6.70 1.94 -1.83
C ALA A 97 6.15 0.66 -1.18
N LEU A 98 4.85 0.66 -0.84
CA LEU A 98 4.14 -0.49 -0.27
C LEU A 98 3.51 -1.42 -1.33
N GLY A 99 3.67 -1.14 -2.62
CA GLY A 99 3.00 -1.89 -3.69
C GLY A 99 1.47 -1.74 -3.68
N VAL A 100 0.94 -0.76 -2.97
CA VAL A 100 -0.50 -0.46 -2.91
C VAL A 100 -0.87 0.46 -4.08
N PRO A 101 -2.04 0.27 -4.73
CA PRO A 101 -2.41 1.10 -5.86
C PRO A 101 -2.51 2.58 -5.48
N ALA A 102 -1.61 3.39 -6.06
CA ALA A 102 -1.43 4.78 -5.67
C ALA A 102 -2.54 5.71 -6.21
N HIS A 103 -3.25 5.29 -7.27
CA HIS A 103 -4.40 6.04 -7.82
C HIS A 103 -5.54 6.24 -6.81
N ARG A 104 -5.52 5.52 -5.69
CA ARG A 104 -6.48 5.70 -4.60
C ARG A 104 -6.42 7.09 -3.96
N VAL A 105 -5.30 7.81 -4.09
CA VAL A 105 -5.18 9.18 -3.59
C VAL A 105 -5.83 10.21 -4.52
N ASP A 106 -6.11 9.85 -5.76
CA ASP A 106 -6.64 10.79 -6.76
C ASP A 106 -8.11 11.16 -6.48
N GLY A 107 -8.84 10.27 -5.80
CA GLY A 107 -10.21 10.53 -5.32
C GLY A 107 -10.29 11.33 -4.02
N LEU A 108 -9.16 11.75 -3.43
CA LEU A 108 -9.17 12.54 -2.20
C LEU A 108 -9.55 13.99 -2.50
N ARG A 109 -10.39 14.56 -1.63
CA ARG A 109 -10.80 15.95 -1.70
C ARG A 109 -9.57 16.86 -1.61
N SER A 110 -9.44 17.79 -2.57
CA SER A 110 -8.43 18.85 -2.52
C SER A 110 -8.78 19.91 -1.47
N ARG A 111 -7.75 20.41 -0.77
CA ARG A 111 -7.86 21.67 -0.01
C ARG A 111 -7.81 22.87 -0.94
#